data_AF-A0A2B7XF86-F1
#
_entry.id   AF-A0A2B7XF86-F1
#
_cell.length_a   1.000
_cell.length_b   1.000
_cell.length_c   1.000
_cell.angle_alpha   90.00
_cell.angle_beta   90.00
_cell.angle_gamma   90.00
#
_symmetry.space_group_name_H-M   'P 1'
#
loop_
_entity.id
_entity.type
_entity.pdbx_description
1 polymer ?
#
loop_
_entity_poly.entity_id
_entity_poly.type
_entity_poly.pdbx_seq_one_letter_code
_entity_poly.pdbx_strand_id
1 'polypeptide(L)'
;MPAGHASLLRGPEGTIYEASVFDDNFRIEIDPTKIKFIKELKTSEASSIFHFHNNEDPGYADDGVRDLNRACCEIRAYCALKCAGICDEGYVLQFYGYTFTLDPTVFAPHLNAFQRDAGFPSAIMMEYLLDLLEMNCVTYSKTRMTQAVEGI
;
A
#
# COMPACT_ATOMS: atom_id res chain seq x y z
N MET A 1 11.02 7.87 25.20
CA MET A 1 11.63 8.38 23.96
C MET A 1 12.24 7.19 23.23
N PRO A 2 11.51 6.48 22.35
CA PRO A 2 12.13 5.50 21.48
C PRO A 2 12.56 6.20 20.19
N ALA A 3 13.86 6.39 20.06
CA ALA A 3 14.52 6.55 18.76
C ALA A 3 14.40 5.22 18.02
N GLY A 4 13.89 5.21 16.79
CA GLY A 4 13.83 3.97 16.00
C GLY A 4 12.99 3.96 14.73
N HIS A 5 12.25 5.02 14.38
CA HIS A 5 11.38 4.99 13.19
C HIS A 5 12.00 5.57 11.91
N ALA A 6 13.23 6.10 11.96
CA ALA A 6 13.85 6.77 10.81
C ALA A 6 14.66 5.81 9.89
N SER A 7 15.05 4.63 10.37
CA SER A 7 15.98 3.73 9.68
C SER A 7 15.34 2.81 8.63
N LEU A 8 14.00 2.86 8.46
CA LEU A 8 13.28 2.06 7.45
C LEU A 8 13.03 2.81 6.13
N LEU A 9 13.35 4.11 6.05
CA LEU A 9 13.06 4.94 4.88
C LEU A 9 14.12 4.86 3.78
N ARG A 10 15.33 4.39 4.11
CA ARG A 10 16.46 4.25 3.17
C ARG A 10 16.84 2.79 3.06
N GLY A 11 16.91 2.27 1.84
CA GLY A 11 17.34 0.90 1.60
C GLY A 11 18.84 0.70 1.87
N PRO A 12 19.31 -0.56 1.96
CA PRO A 12 20.70 -0.88 2.18
C PRO A 12 21.59 -0.28 1.07
N GLU A 13 22.82 0.07 1.43
CA GLU A 13 23.83 0.59 0.50
C GLU A 13 24.13 -0.41 -0.63
N GLY A 14 24.27 0.05 -1.87
CA GLY A 14 24.48 -0.76 -3.05
C GLY A 14 23.22 -1.40 -3.64
N THR A 15 22.03 -1.07 -3.14
CA THR A 15 20.75 -1.61 -3.64
C THR A 15 20.03 -0.59 -4.52
N ILE A 16 19.09 -1.07 -5.35
CA ILE A 16 18.15 -0.18 -6.06
C ILE A 16 17.32 0.68 -5.10
N TYR A 17 17.28 0.30 -3.81
CA TYR A 17 16.55 0.98 -2.77
C TYR A 17 17.38 1.96 -1.95
N GLU A 18 18.69 2.02 -2.18
CA GLU A 18 19.59 2.94 -1.48
C GLU A 18 19.22 4.41 -1.74
N ALA A 19 18.84 4.71 -2.99
CA ALA A 19 18.36 6.02 -3.43
C ALA A 19 16.84 6.11 -3.47
N SER A 20 16.11 4.98 -3.39
CA SER A 20 14.65 4.97 -3.40
C SER A 20 14.09 5.34 -2.02
N VAL A 21 14.25 6.61 -1.68
CA VAL A 21 13.36 7.22 -0.70
C VAL A 21 11.95 7.17 -1.29
N PHE A 22 10.95 6.84 -0.49
CA PHE A 22 9.57 6.92 -0.95
C PHE A 22 9.30 8.32 -1.48
N ASP A 23 8.52 8.41 -2.56
CA ASP A 23 8.17 9.71 -3.11
C ASP A 23 7.22 10.42 -2.14
N ASP A 24 7.78 11.36 -1.37
CA ASP A 24 7.05 12.14 -0.37
C ASP A 24 5.96 13.02 -1.02
N ASN A 25 5.99 13.25 -2.33
CA ASN A 25 4.92 13.97 -3.02
C ASN A 25 3.58 13.23 -3.00
N PHE A 26 3.61 11.89 -2.85
CA PHE A 26 2.40 11.08 -2.71
C PHE A 26 2.07 10.74 -1.26
N ARG A 27 2.82 11.27 -0.29
CA ARG A 27 2.51 11.07 1.12
C ARG A 27 1.34 11.95 1.52
N ILE A 28 0.32 11.35 2.12
CA ILE A 28 -0.90 12.04 2.52
C ILE A 28 -1.16 11.94 4.01
N GLU A 29 -1.80 12.97 4.55
CA GLU A 29 -2.38 12.94 5.90
C GLU A 29 -3.85 12.51 5.80
N ILE A 30 -4.20 11.49 6.57
CA ILE A 30 -5.55 10.92 6.60
C ILE A 30 -6.26 11.47 7.83
N ASP A 31 -7.09 12.49 7.62
CA ASP A 31 -7.89 13.11 8.67
C ASP A 31 -9.16 12.27 8.95
N PRO A 32 -9.28 11.66 10.13
CA PRO A 32 -10.42 10.80 10.49
C PRO A 32 -11.76 11.55 10.46
N THR A 33 -11.76 12.87 10.65
CA THR A 33 -12.99 13.68 10.63
C THR A 33 -13.50 13.95 9.21
N LYS A 34 -12.62 13.82 8.21
CA LYS A 34 -12.95 14.02 6.79
C LYS A 34 -13.29 12.71 6.09
N ILE A 35 -13.23 11.59 6.79
CA ILE A 35 -13.45 10.26 6.23
C ILE A 35 -14.70 9.65 6.82
N LYS A 36 -15.49 9.04 5.94
CA LYS A 36 -16.65 8.26 6.32
C LYS A 36 -16.50 6.86 5.77
N PHE A 37 -16.51 5.88 6.66
CA PHE A 37 -16.63 4.48 6.27
C PHE A 37 -18.06 4.23 5.80
N ILE A 38 -18.23 3.93 4.50
CA ILE A 38 -19.56 3.75 3.89
C ILE A 38 -20.03 2.30 4.03
N LYS A 39 -19.16 1.34 3.66
CA LYS A 39 -19.47 -0.08 3.64
C LYS A 39 -18.19 -0.91 3.61
N GLU A 40 -18.21 -2.05 4.28
CA GLU A 40 -17.20 -3.10 4.11
C GLU A 40 -17.48 -3.88 2.82
N LEU A 41 -16.51 -3.90 1.90
CA LEU A 41 -16.70 -4.43 0.55
C LEU A 41 -16.65 -5.96 0.50
N LYS A 42 -15.77 -6.59 1.26
CA LYS A 42 -15.61 -8.06 1.31
C LYS A 42 -14.96 -8.48 2.61
N THR A 43 -15.51 -9.54 3.21
CA THR A 43 -15.00 -10.28 4.39
C THR A 43 -14.97 -11.76 4.06
N SER A 44 -14.03 -12.49 4.62
CA SER A 44 -13.89 -13.93 4.45
C SER A 44 -13.17 -14.50 5.67
N GLU A 45 -13.31 -15.82 5.87
CA GLU A 45 -12.70 -16.56 6.98
C GLU A 45 -11.17 -16.38 7.05
N ALA A 46 -10.54 -16.03 5.92
CA ALA A 46 -9.11 -15.77 5.81
C ALA A 46 -8.77 -14.34 5.35
N SER A 47 -9.73 -13.46 5.05
CA SER A 47 -9.46 -12.10 4.56
C SER A 47 -10.70 -11.22 4.59
N SER A 48 -10.64 -10.04 5.20
CA SER A 48 -11.34 -8.90 4.57
C SER A 48 -10.47 -8.43 3.41
N ILE A 49 -10.91 -7.52 2.54
CA ILE A 49 -9.88 -6.62 1.98
C ILE A 49 -9.19 -6.05 3.24
N PHE A 50 -7.92 -6.45 3.44
CA PHE A 50 -7.16 -6.76 4.68
C PHE A 50 -6.87 -8.28 4.90
N HIS A 51 -5.74 -8.77 4.37
CA HIS A 51 -4.97 -9.90 4.95
C HIS A 51 -3.46 -9.70 4.77
N PHE A 52 -2.80 -9.33 5.86
CA PHE A 52 -1.38 -9.58 6.10
C PHE A 52 -1.19 -9.67 7.62
N HIS A 53 -0.55 -10.74 8.09
CA HIS A 53 0.17 -10.65 9.35
C HIS A 53 1.41 -9.80 9.10
N ASN A 54 1.54 -8.67 9.80
CA ASN A 54 2.85 -8.07 10.02
C ASN A 54 3.55 -8.92 11.08
N ASN A 55 4.01 -10.11 10.69
CA ASN A 55 4.93 -10.92 11.49
C ASN A 55 6.28 -10.22 11.43
N GLU A 56 6.38 -9.12 12.18
CA GLU A 56 7.51 -8.19 12.11
C GLU A 56 7.73 -7.63 10.70
N ASP A 57 8.49 -6.55 10.60
CA ASP A 57 8.97 -6.10 9.30
C ASP A 57 10.01 -7.13 8.82
N PRO A 58 9.74 -7.93 7.76
CA PRO A 58 10.73 -8.88 7.26
C PRO A 58 11.95 -8.15 6.70
N GLY A 59 11.88 -6.82 6.54
CA GLY A 59 12.98 -5.98 6.10
C GLY A 59 13.41 -6.37 4.70
N TYR A 60 14.71 -6.58 4.52
CA TYR A 60 15.28 -7.01 3.25
C TYR A 60 15.57 -8.50 3.26
N ALA A 61 15.49 -9.14 2.10
CA ALA A 61 15.95 -10.51 1.93
C ALA A 61 17.44 -10.64 2.26
N ASP A 62 17.92 -11.87 2.49
CA ASP A 62 19.32 -12.16 2.83
C ASP A 62 20.33 -11.62 1.81
N ASP A 63 19.89 -11.42 0.56
CA ASP A 63 20.68 -10.80 -0.51
C ASP A 63 20.87 -9.28 -0.33
N GLY A 64 20.15 -8.66 0.61
CA GLY A 64 20.10 -7.22 0.85
C GLY A 64 19.38 -6.44 -0.25
N VAL A 65 19.01 -7.06 -1.36
CA VAL A 65 18.54 -6.40 -2.58
C VAL A 65 17.03 -6.28 -2.59
N ARG A 66 16.29 -7.29 -2.13
CA ARG A 66 14.82 -7.32 -2.23
C ARG A 66 14.17 -6.86 -0.94
N ASP A 67 13.29 -5.86 -1.05
CA ASP A 67 12.42 -5.44 0.05
C ASP A 67 11.31 -6.50 0.23
N LEU A 68 11.23 -7.08 1.43
CA LEU A 68 10.22 -8.07 1.78
C LEU A 68 9.02 -7.43 2.48
N ASN A 69 9.11 -6.15 2.83
CA ASN A 69 8.00 -5.42 3.43
C ASN A 69 6.93 -5.18 2.36
N ARG A 70 5.82 -5.93 2.48
CA ARG A 70 4.79 -5.90 1.44
C ARG A 70 4.10 -4.54 1.33
N ALA A 71 3.99 -3.77 2.42
CA ALA A 71 3.47 -2.41 2.37
C ALA A 71 4.42 -1.47 1.62
N CYS A 72 5.73 -1.56 1.88
CA CYS A 72 6.75 -0.81 1.15
C CYS A 72 6.72 -1.11 -0.35
N CYS A 73 6.69 -2.39 -0.71
CA CYS A 73 6.61 -2.83 -2.10
C CYS A 73 5.33 -2.33 -2.79
N GLU A 74 4.17 -2.44 -2.14
CA GLU A 74 2.91 -1.99 -2.70
C GLU A 74 2.86 -0.46 -2.88
N ILE A 75 3.33 0.31 -1.89
CA ILE A 75 3.44 1.77 -2.00
C ILE A 75 4.35 2.17 -3.16
N ARG A 76 5.52 1.54 -3.30
CA ARG A 76 6.46 1.81 -4.40
C ARG A 76 5.84 1.50 -5.75
N ALA A 77 5.12 0.39 -5.88
CA ALA A 77 4.45 0.02 -7.12
C ALA A 77 3.40 1.08 -7.52
N TYR A 78 2.57 1.55 -6.60
CA TYR A 78 1.58 2.59 -6.92
C TYR A 78 2.20 3.97 -7.21
N CYS A 79 3.29 4.34 -6.53
CA CYS A 79 4.05 5.53 -6.88
C CYS A 79 4.63 5.42 -8.30
N ALA A 80 5.21 4.27 -8.68
CA ALA A 80 5.73 4.03 -10.02
C ALA A 80 4.63 4.13 -11.09
N LEU A 81 3.49 3.47 -10.86
CA LEU A 81 2.32 3.52 -11.75
C LEU A 81 1.78 4.96 -11.93
N LYS A 82 1.76 5.75 -10.86
CA LYS A 82 1.32 7.16 -10.92
C LYS A 82 2.33 8.01 -11.67
N CYS A 83 3.63 7.86 -11.40
CA CYS A 83 4.70 8.56 -12.12
C CYS A 83 4.76 8.21 -13.61
N ALA A 84 4.45 6.97 -13.96
CA ALA A 84 4.40 6.50 -15.34
C ALA A 84 3.12 6.93 -16.08
N GLY A 85 2.17 7.60 -15.43
CA GLY A 85 0.89 8.00 -16.03
C GLY A 85 -0.13 6.87 -16.20
N ILE A 86 0.20 5.64 -15.80
CA ILE A 86 -0.65 4.45 -15.98
C ILE A 86 -1.99 4.59 -15.24
N CYS A 87 -1.98 5.23 -14.06
CA CYS A 87 -3.22 5.57 -13.34
C CYS A 87 -4.10 6.51 -14.17
N ASP A 88 -3.53 7.56 -14.77
CA ASP A 88 -4.27 8.60 -15.50
C ASP A 88 -4.89 8.06 -16.80
N GLU A 89 -4.30 7.02 -17.39
CA GLU A 89 -4.83 6.31 -18.56
C GLU A 89 -5.96 5.32 -18.22
N GLY A 90 -6.23 5.06 -16.94
CA GLY A 90 -7.32 4.19 -16.49
C GLY A 90 -7.06 2.69 -16.68
N TYR A 91 -5.79 2.29 -16.84
CA TYR A 91 -5.42 0.87 -16.82
C TYR A 91 -5.38 0.29 -15.42
N VAL A 92 -5.07 1.13 -14.43
CA VAL A 92 -5.11 0.85 -12.99
C VAL A 92 -5.97 1.92 -12.32
N LEU A 93 -6.56 1.61 -11.16
CA LEU A 93 -7.31 2.57 -10.35
C LEU A 93 -6.48 3.82 -10.04
N GLN A 94 -7.12 4.97 -9.89
CA GLN A 94 -6.42 6.17 -9.46
C GLN A 94 -5.82 5.97 -8.08
N PHE A 95 -4.54 6.31 -7.96
CA PHE A 95 -3.79 6.37 -6.71
C PHE A 95 -3.75 7.82 -6.22
N TYR A 96 -4.19 8.04 -4.99
CA TYR A 96 -4.23 9.37 -4.37
C TYR A 96 -3.09 9.61 -3.37
N GLY A 97 -2.46 8.54 -2.86
CA GLY A 97 -1.32 8.65 -1.97
C GLY A 97 -1.25 7.55 -0.91
N TYR A 98 -0.28 7.66 -0.01
CA TYR A 98 -0.02 6.68 1.05
C TYR A 98 0.30 7.31 2.42
N THR A 99 0.23 6.49 3.47
CA THR A 99 0.69 6.80 4.83
C THR A 99 1.26 5.55 5.52
N PHE A 100 2.30 5.71 6.34
CA PHE A 100 2.98 4.60 7.04
C PHE A 100 2.47 4.35 8.46
N THR A 101 1.71 5.27 9.04
CA THR A 101 1.36 5.23 10.46
C THR A 101 -0.07 5.71 10.70
N LEU A 102 -1.03 4.82 10.50
CA LEU A 102 -2.43 5.05 10.87
C LEU A 102 -2.68 4.58 12.29
N ASP A 103 -3.00 5.49 13.21
CA ASP A 103 -3.40 5.14 14.58
C ASP A 103 -4.77 4.44 14.58
N PRO A 104 -4.86 3.12 14.82
CA PRO A 104 -6.12 2.38 14.72
C PRO A 104 -7.18 2.83 15.73
N THR A 105 -6.78 3.47 16.84
CA THR A 105 -7.70 3.90 17.89
C THR A 105 -8.56 5.07 17.45
N VAL A 106 -8.02 5.95 16.60
CA VAL A 106 -8.73 7.13 16.08
C VAL A 106 -9.77 6.76 15.03
N PHE A 107 -9.59 5.61 14.38
CA PHE A 107 -10.50 5.07 13.37
C PHE A 107 -11.41 3.95 13.93
N ALA A 108 -11.57 3.88 15.25
CA ALA A 108 -12.49 2.94 15.87
C ALA A 108 -13.95 3.21 15.41
N PRO A 109 -14.76 2.16 15.18
CA PRO A 109 -14.44 0.73 15.38
C PRO A 109 -13.76 0.06 14.17
N HIS A 110 -13.59 0.78 13.05
CA HIS A 110 -13.28 0.20 11.74
C HIS A 110 -11.87 -0.42 11.65
N LEU A 111 -10.91 0.11 12.40
CA LEU A 111 -9.54 -0.43 12.46
C LEU A 111 -9.25 -1.20 13.76
N ASN A 112 -10.26 -1.61 14.52
CA ASN A 112 -10.07 -2.30 15.81
C ASN A 112 -9.23 -3.59 15.71
N ALA A 113 -9.27 -4.27 14.57
CA ALA A 113 -8.47 -5.48 14.33
C ALA A 113 -6.96 -5.23 14.47
N PHE A 114 -6.49 -4.03 14.15
CA PHE A 114 -5.08 -3.64 14.18
C PHE A 114 -4.61 -3.13 15.56
N GLN A 115 -5.51 -2.93 16.53
CA GLN A 115 -5.15 -2.36 17.83
C GLN A 115 -4.18 -3.23 18.65
N ARG A 116 -4.07 -4.51 18.31
CA ARG A 116 -3.19 -5.47 19.00
C ARG A 116 -1.90 -5.74 18.23
N ASP A 117 -1.74 -5.12 17.07
CA ASP A 117 -0.54 -5.30 16.25
C ASP A 117 0.64 -4.54 16.87
N ALA A 118 1.84 -5.06 16.64
CA ALA A 118 3.07 -4.47 17.21
C ALA A 118 3.39 -3.09 16.61
N GLY A 119 2.91 -2.80 15.40
CA GLY A 119 3.11 -1.53 14.71
C GLY A 119 1.80 -1.00 14.14
N PHE A 120 1.78 0.31 13.84
CA PHE A 120 0.65 0.91 13.17
C PHE A 120 0.57 0.48 11.69
N PRO A 121 -0.63 0.22 11.16
CA PRO A 121 -0.80 -0.11 9.76
C PRO A 121 -0.36 1.03 8.85
N SER A 122 0.15 0.65 7.68
CA SER A 122 0.30 1.53 6.53
C SER A 122 -0.95 1.43 5.65
N ALA A 123 -1.26 2.48 4.90
CA ALA A 123 -2.36 2.47 3.95
C ALA A 123 -2.01 3.21 2.66
N ILE A 124 -2.64 2.77 1.59
CA ILE A 124 -2.76 3.48 0.32
C ILE A 124 -4.20 3.94 0.14
N MET A 125 -4.39 5.12 -0.44
CA MET A 125 -5.69 5.67 -0.80
C MET A 125 -5.87 5.58 -2.31
N MET A 126 -6.95 4.94 -2.73
CA MET A 126 -7.26 4.68 -4.14
C MET A 126 -8.70 5.06 -4.47
N GLU A 127 -8.96 5.23 -5.75
CA GLU A 127 -10.31 5.42 -6.29
C GLU A 127 -11.21 4.24 -5.98
N TYR A 128 -12.45 4.60 -5.61
CA TYR A 128 -13.52 3.65 -5.43
C TYR A 128 -14.44 3.69 -6.64
N LEU A 129 -14.51 2.59 -7.38
CA LEU A 129 -15.46 2.40 -8.47
C LEU A 129 -16.62 1.51 -8.01
N LEU A 130 -17.85 1.94 -8.29
CA LEU A 130 -19.03 1.11 -8.14
C LEU A 130 -19.00 -0.01 -9.17
N ASP A 131 -19.46 -1.20 -8.78
CA ASP A 131 -19.57 -2.39 -9.64
C ASP A 131 -18.24 -2.88 -10.24
N LEU A 132 -17.14 -2.76 -9.48
CA LEU A 132 -15.86 -3.37 -9.84
C LEU A 132 -16.02 -4.88 -10.07
N LEU A 133 -15.60 -5.32 -11.26
CA LEU A 133 -15.53 -6.72 -11.60
C LEU A 133 -14.14 -7.25 -11.23
N GLU A 134 -14.11 -8.34 -10.47
CA GLU A 134 -12.86 -9.01 -10.10
C GLU A 134 -12.09 -9.40 -11.37
N MET A 135 -10.81 -9.02 -11.43
CA MET A 135 -9.93 -9.42 -12.52
C MET A 135 -9.59 -10.90 -12.35
N ASN A 136 -10.01 -11.72 -13.31
CA ASN A 136 -9.75 -13.15 -13.37
C ASN A 136 -9.37 -13.55 -14.80
N CYS A 137 -9.14 -14.84 -15.04
CA CYS A 137 -8.74 -15.34 -16.36
C CYS A 137 -9.76 -15.08 -17.49
N VAL A 138 -11.00 -14.71 -17.18
CA VAL A 138 -12.08 -14.37 -18.13
C VAL A 138 -12.18 -12.86 -18.35
N THR A 139 -12.04 -12.06 -17.30
CA THR A 139 -12.20 -10.59 -17.34
C THR A 139 -10.89 -9.85 -17.62
N TYR A 140 -9.81 -10.62 -17.79
CA TYR A 140 -8.46 -10.16 -18.11
C TYR A 140 -8.33 -9.64 -19.56
N SER A 141 -7.59 -8.54 -19.72
CA SER A 141 -7.13 -8.05 -21.01
C SER A 141 -5.60 -8.00 -21.03
N LYS A 142 -4.99 -8.58 -22.08
CA LYS A 142 -3.53 -8.54 -22.28
C LYS A 142 -3.00 -7.12 -22.25
N THR A 143 -3.70 -6.19 -22.91
CA THR A 143 -3.31 -4.77 -22.97
C THR A 143 -3.22 -4.16 -21.58
N ARG A 144 -4.23 -4.37 -20.72
CA ARG A 144 -4.22 -3.84 -19.34
C ARG A 144 -3.03 -4.37 -18.54
N MET A 145 -2.73 -5.66 -18.66
CA MET A 145 -1.61 -6.26 -17.94
C MET A 145 -0.27 -5.74 -18.45
N THR A 146 -0.09 -5.63 -19.76
CA THR A 146 1.14 -5.10 -20.36
C THR A 146 1.41 -3.69 -19.84
N GLN A 147 0.41 -2.82 -19.84
CA GLN A 147 0.55 -1.45 -19.34
C GLN A 147 0.85 -1.39 -17.83
N ALA A 148 0.19 -2.23 -17.04
CA ALA A 148 0.48 -2.32 -15.61
C ALA A 148 1.91 -2.81 -15.32
N VAL A 149 2.42 -3.78 -16.10
CA VAL A 149 3.79 -4.31 -15.95
C VAL A 149 4.83 -3.29 -16.43
N GLU A 150 4.55 -2.55 -17.51
CA GLU A 150 5.46 -1.51 -18.00
C GLU A 150 5.63 -0.34 -17.02
N GLY A 151 4.65 -0.12 -16.13
CA GLY A 151 4.68 0.95 -15.14
C GLY A 151 5.22 0.60 -13.75
N ILE A 152 5.66 -0.65 -13.51
CA ILE A 152 6.18 -1.15 -12.22
C ILE A 152 7.66 -1.51 -12.36
#